data_AF-A0A7S3NSR1-F1
#
_entry.id   AF-A0A7S3NSR1-F1
#
_cell.length_a   1.000
_cell.length_b   1.000
_cell.length_c   1.000
_cell.angle_alpha   90.00
_cell.angle_beta   90.00
_cell.angle_gamma   90.00
#
_symmetry.space_group_name_H-M   'P 1'
#
loop_
_entity.id
_entity.type
_entity.pdbx_description
1 polymer ?
#
loop_
_entity_poly.entity_id
_entity_poly.type
_entity_poly.pdbx_seq_one_letter_code
_entity_poly.pdbx_strand_id
1 'polypeptide(L)'
;RHDVSDFLMYLLTKIKFEISSEKVFFDSNGYHNYKDACEAYEAINNTIVDNLFVGMYENEIKCNACRKITKNYEDFLNILLECDRSDPQAAFIKFCEIEKSSSSY
;
A
#
# COMPACT_ATOMS: atom_id res chain seq x y z
N ARG A 1 17.22 -18.44 -10.91
CA ARG A 1 17.20 -16.96 -10.93
C ARG A 1 15.94 -16.56 -10.18
N HIS A 2 16.05 -15.69 -9.18
CA HIS A 2 14.91 -15.17 -8.41
C HIS A 2 14.67 -13.71 -8.78
N ASP A 3 13.45 -13.25 -8.62
CA ASP A 3 13.11 -11.83 -8.72
C ASP A 3 13.73 -11.08 -7.52
N VAL A 4 14.42 -9.98 -7.80
CA VAL A 4 15.09 -9.17 -6.76
C VAL A 4 14.06 -8.42 -5.91
N SER A 5 12.93 -8.03 -6.51
CA SER A 5 11.83 -7.38 -5.79
C SER A 5 11.24 -8.32 -4.75
N ASP A 6 10.93 -9.56 -5.14
CA ASP A 6 10.40 -10.57 -4.21
C ASP A 6 11.37 -10.85 -3.06
N PHE A 7 12.66 -10.98 -3.37
CA PHE A 7 13.68 -11.18 -2.34
C PHE A 7 13.76 -10.01 -1.36
N LEU A 8 13.75 -8.77 -1.87
CA LEU A 8 13.79 -7.57 -1.04
C LEU A 8 12.56 -7.48 -0.13
N MET A 9 11.38 -7.73 -0.69
CA MET A 9 10.14 -7.74 0.08
C MET A 9 10.17 -8.77 1.19
N TYR A 10 10.59 -10.00 0.87
CA TYR A 10 10.77 -11.05 1.88
C TYR A 10 11.74 -10.62 2.99
N LEU A 11 12.89 -10.05 2.63
CA LEU A 11 13.92 -9.63 3.58
C LEU A 11 13.40 -8.53 4.52
N LEU A 12 12.76 -7.49 3.98
CA LEU A 12 12.22 -6.37 4.77
C LEU A 12 11.11 -6.85 5.71
N THR A 13 10.19 -7.69 5.22
CA THR A 13 9.14 -8.28 6.07
C THR A 13 9.73 -9.14 7.18
N LYS A 14 10.78 -9.92 6.90
CA LYS A 14 11.47 -10.71 7.92
C LYS A 14 12.15 -9.85 8.98
N ILE A 15 12.87 -8.81 8.57
CA ILE A 15 13.50 -7.87 9.50
C ILE A 15 12.44 -7.20 10.38
N LYS A 16 11.35 -6.70 9.78
CA LYS A 16 10.22 -6.11 10.51
C LYS A 16 9.63 -7.08 11.53
N PHE A 17 9.38 -8.32 11.14
CA PHE A 17 8.79 -9.34 12.01
C PHE A 17 9.69 -9.73 13.19
N GLU A 18 11.00 -9.84 12.99
CA GLU A 18 11.95 -10.21 14.04
C GLU A 18 12.16 -9.07 15.06
N ILE A 19 12.05 -7.82 14.62
CA ILE A 19 12.26 -6.64 15.48
C ILE A 19 10.96 -6.23 16.19
N SER A 20 9.80 -6.49 15.60
CA SER A 20 8.51 -6.11 16.18
C SER A 20 8.24 -6.88 17.49
N SER A 21 7.95 -6.14 18.55
CA SER A 21 7.51 -6.71 19.82
C SER A 21 6.09 -7.28 19.76
N GLU A 22 5.28 -6.78 18.82
CA GLU A 22 3.88 -7.15 18.65
C GLU A 22 3.64 -7.76 17.27
N LYS A 23 2.90 -8.88 17.22
CA LYS A 23 2.48 -9.55 15.98
C LYS A 23 1.06 -9.13 15.60
N VAL A 24 0.78 -7.84 15.72
CA VAL A 24 -0.53 -7.27 15.40
C VAL A 24 -0.49 -6.76 13.97
N PHE A 25 -1.52 -7.10 13.21
CA PHE A 25 -1.68 -6.60 11.85
C PHE A 25 -2.53 -5.33 11.88
N PHE A 26 -2.13 -4.33 11.13
CA PHE A 26 -2.93 -3.13 10.90
C PHE A 26 -4.15 -3.50 10.04
N ASP A 27 -5.36 -3.19 10.52
CA ASP A 27 -6.58 -3.33 9.73
C ASP A 27 -6.83 -2.01 9.01
N SER A 28 -6.72 -1.99 7.68
CA SER A 28 -6.94 -0.80 6.86
C SER A 28 -8.39 -0.34 6.79
N ASN A 29 -9.34 -1.13 7.32
CA ASN A 29 -10.77 -0.85 7.23
C ASN A 29 -11.26 0.04 8.38
N GLY A 30 -12.11 1.02 8.04
CA GLY A 30 -12.86 1.80 9.03
C GLY A 30 -12.30 3.19 9.34
N TYR A 31 -11.16 3.57 8.76
CA TYR A 31 -10.66 4.95 8.86
C TYR A 31 -11.36 5.86 7.85
N HIS A 32 -11.71 7.06 8.30
CA HIS A 32 -12.39 8.06 7.46
C HIS A 32 -11.43 9.06 6.79
N ASN A 33 -10.19 9.12 7.26
CA ASN A 33 -9.16 9.99 6.71
C ASN A 33 -7.76 9.39 6.90
N TYR A 34 -6.84 9.87 6.07
CA TYR A 34 -5.44 9.43 6.03
C TYR A 34 -4.71 9.60 7.38
N LYS A 35 -4.97 10.70 8.09
CA LYS A 35 -4.25 11.01 9.33
C LYS A 35 -4.55 9.97 10.41
N ASP A 36 -5.83 9.64 10.62
CA ASP A 36 -6.24 8.66 11.63
C ASP A 36 -5.69 7.26 11.31
N ALA A 37 -5.65 6.89 10.02
CA ALA A 37 -5.05 5.65 9.56
C ALA A 37 -3.53 5.61 9.84
N CYS A 38 -2.82 6.71 9.62
CA CYS A 38 -1.37 6.82 9.87
C CYS A 38 -1.07 6.69 11.35
N GLU A 39 -1.79 7.46 12.19
CA GLU A 39 -1.58 7.45 13.64
C GLU A 39 -1.85 6.06 14.23
N ALA A 40 -2.89 5.36 13.73
CA ALA A 40 -3.17 4.00 14.13
C ALA A 40 -2.12 2.98 13.63
N TYR A 41 -1.60 3.17 12.42
CA TYR A 41 -0.50 2.36 11.90
C TYR A 41 0.75 2.49 12.76
N GLU A 42 1.19 3.73 13.02
CA GLU A 42 2.40 4.06 13.79
C GLU A 42 2.30 3.60 15.25
N ALA A 43 1.10 3.61 15.84
CA ALA A 43 0.88 3.10 17.19
C ALA A 43 1.15 1.59 17.32
N ILE A 44 0.99 0.83 16.23
CA ILE A 44 1.16 -0.62 16.18
C ILE A 44 2.51 -1.01 15.55
N ASN A 45 2.93 -0.29 14.53
CA ASN A 45 4.10 -0.56 13.71
C ASN A 45 5.10 0.59 13.85
N ASN A 46 6.13 0.40 14.66
CA ASN A 46 7.20 1.38 14.84
C ASN A 46 8.58 0.72 14.80
N THR A 47 8.83 -0.03 13.73
CA THR A 47 10.16 -0.59 13.48
C THR A 47 10.99 0.35 12.62
N ILE A 48 12.31 0.10 12.56
CA ILE A 48 13.21 0.82 11.65
C ILE A 48 12.80 0.64 10.18
N VAL A 49 12.17 -0.49 9.82
CA VAL A 49 11.68 -0.75 8.46
C VAL A 49 10.50 0.16 8.16
N ASP A 50 9.56 0.29 9.10
CA ASP A 50 8.38 1.16 8.96
C ASP A 50 8.81 2.61 8.75
N ASN A 51 9.70 3.10 9.59
CA ASN A 51 10.18 4.49 9.56
C ASN A 51 10.95 4.87 8.29
N LEU A 52 11.53 3.90 7.57
CA LEU A 52 12.38 4.16 6.40
C LEU A 52 11.70 3.86 5.06
N PHE A 53 10.85 2.84 5.01
CA PHE A 53 10.38 2.27 3.75
C PHE A 53 8.86 2.25 3.62
N VAL A 54 8.11 2.34 4.72
CA VAL A 54 6.65 2.25 4.63
C VAL A 54 6.06 3.61 4.23
N GLY A 55 5.20 3.57 3.22
CA GLY A 55 4.24 4.63 2.93
C GLY A 55 2.81 4.10 3.06
N MET A 56 1.83 4.96 2.78
CA MET A 56 0.42 4.58 2.77
C MET A 56 -0.32 5.18 1.57
N TYR A 57 -1.17 4.39 0.93
CA TYR A 57 -2.05 4.82 -0.16
C TYR A 57 -3.47 5.03 0.34
N GLU A 58 -4.18 5.99 -0.26
CA GLU A 58 -5.64 6.06 -0.20
C GLU A 58 -6.21 5.35 -1.44
N ASN A 59 -6.92 4.26 -1.22
CA ASN A 59 -7.63 3.52 -2.26
C ASN A 59 -9.11 3.92 -2.26
N GLU A 60 -9.57 4.55 -3.35
CA GLU A 60 -10.97 4.91 -3.54
C GLU A 60 -11.66 3.93 -4.50
N ILE A 61 -12.64 3.18 -3.98
CA ILE A 61 -13.47 2.28 -4.77
C ILE A 61 -14.85 2.91 -4.96
N LYS A 62 -15.20 3.20 -6.22
CA LYS A 62 -16.52 3.71 -6.60
C LYS A 62 -17.33 2.64 -7.29
N CYS A 63 -18.44 2.23 -6.67
CA CYS A 63 -19.38 1.32 -7.30
C CYS A 63 -20.12 2.03 -8.44
N ASN A 64 -20.04 1.50 -9.66
CA ASN A 64 -20.70 2.11 -10.82
C ASN A 64 -22.23 1.97 -10.78
N ALA A 65 -22.76 0.92 -10.11
CA ALA A 65 -24.20 0.68 -10.00
C ALA A 65 -24.86 1.56 -8.93
N CYS A 66 -24.40 1.48 -7.67
CA CYS A 66 -25.02 2.21 -6.55
C CYS A 66 -24.35 3.57 -6.25
N ARG A 67 -23.27 3.92 -6.96
CA ARG A 67 -22.47 5.15 -6.77
C ARG A 67 -21.84 5.31 -5.38
N LYS A 68 -21.95 4.31 -4.50
CA LYS A 68 -21.26 4.30 -3.21
C LYS A 68 -19.74 4.36 -3.43
N ILE A 69 -19.11 5.26 -2.69
CA ILE A 69 -17.66 5.40 -2.61
C ILE A 69 -17.21 4.79 -1.30
N THR A 70 -16.18 3.96 -1.35
CA THR A 70 -15.50 3.39 -0.18
C THR A 70 -14.04 3.81 -0.27
N LYS A 71 -13.49 4.27 0.86
CA LYS A 71 -12.07 4.62 0.98
C LYS A 71 -11.43 3.65 1.94
N ASN A 72 -10.25 3.15 1.57
CA ASN A 72 -9.40 2.32 2.40
C ASN A 72 -7.99 2.90 2.39
N TYR A 73 -7.23 2.64 3.46
CA TYR A 73 -5.87 3.15 3.62
C TYR A 73 -4.91 1.98 3.80
N GLU A 74 -4.05 1.72 2.81
CA GLU A 74 -3.19 0.53 2.78
C GLU A 74 -1.72 0.93 2.85
N ASP A 75 -0.96 0.28 3.74
CA ASP A 75 0.47 0.46 3.82
C ASP A 75 1.19 -0.26 2.68
N PHE A 76 2.34 0.28 2.28
CA PHE A 76 3.17 -0.32 1.24
C PHE A 76 4.65 -0.17 1.56
N LEU A 77 5.44 -1.19 1.21
CA LEU A 77 6.91 -1.15 1.30
C LEU A 77 7.57 -0.82 -0.03
N ASN A 78 6.86 -1.01 -1.14
CA ASN A 78 7.34 -0.74 -2.49
C ASN A 78 6.19 -0.33 -3.42
N ILE A 79 6.55 0.39 -4.48
CA ILE A 79 5.65 0.74 -5.58
C ILE A 79 6.12 -0.02 -6.81
N LEU A 80 5.24 -0.85 -7.38
CA LEU A 80 5.51 -1.52 -8.65
C LEU A 80 4.92 -0.66 -9.77
N LEU A 81 5.81 -0.05 -10.56
CA LEU A 81 5.43 0.80 -11.68
C LEU A 81 5.57 0.03 -13.00
N GLU A 82 4.53 0.10 -13.84
CA GLU A 82 4.63 -0.36 -15.22
C GLU A 82 5.57 0.56 -15.99
N CYS A 83 6.79 0.09 -16.24
CA CYS A 83 7.82 0.89 -16.88
C CYS A 83 7.69 0.83 -18.40
N ASP A 84 7.08 1.85 -19.00
CA ASP A 84 7.40 2.20 -20.40
C ASP A 84 8.70 3.01 -20.36
N ARG A 85 9.75 2.48 -20.98
CA ARG A 85 11.20 2.72 -20.71
C ARG A 85 11.70 4.18 -20.72
N SER A 86 10.85 5.17 -20.92
CA SER A 86 11.22 6.55 -21.19
C SER A 86 10.93 7.56 -20.07
N ASP A 87 10.01 7.28 -19.12
CA ASP A 87 9.66 8.27 -18.11
C ASP A 87 9.05 7.67 -16.80
N PRO A 88 9.80 7.64 -15.68
CA PRO A 88 9.30 7.23 -14.38
C PRO A 88 8.12 8.07 -13.86
N GLN A 89 8.05 9.35 -14.23
CA GLN A 89 6.96 10.22 -13.82
C GLN A 89 5.66 9.82 -14.52
N ALA A 90 5.71 9.55 -15.83
CA ALA A 90 4.56 9.04 -16.57
C ALA A 90 4.08 7.69 -16.01
N ALA A 91 5.00 6.79 -15.64
CA ALA A 91 4.66 5.51 -15.03
C ALA A 91 3.95 5.69 -13.67
N PHE A 92 4.41 6.64 -12.85
CA PHE A 92 3.76 6.98 -11.58
C PHE A 92 2.38 7.63 -11.78
N ILE A 93 2.24 8.55 -12.74
CA ILE A 93 0.94 9.15 -13.06
C ILE A 93 -0.06 8.06 -13.44
N LYS A 94 0.34 7.14 -14.31
CA LYS A 94 -0.48 5.99 -14.73
C LYS A 94 -0.88 5.11 -13.54
N PHE A 95 0.04 4.84 -12.61
CA PHE A 95 -0.25 4.09 -11.39
C PHE A 95 -1.35 4.76 -10.54
N CYS A 96 -1.41 6.09 -10.52
CA CYS A 96 -2.45 6.83 -9.80
C CYS A 96 -3.77 7.00 -10.59
N GLU A 97 -3.85 6.55 -11.85
CA GLU A 97 -5.07 6.65 -12.63
C GLU A 97 -6.14 5.66 -12.14
N ILE A 98 -7.41 6.07 -12.23
CA ILE A 98 -8.53 5.22 -11.85
C ILE A 98 -8.61 4.02 -12.80
N GLU A 99 -8.26 2.84 -12.31
CA GLU A 99 -8.50 1.60 -13.04
C GLU A 99 -9.99 1.27 -13.06
N LYS A 100 -10.52 1.07 -14.26
CA LYS A 100 -11.89 0.58 -14.45
C LYS A 100 -11.87 -0.95 -14.46
N SER A 101 -12.12 -1.56 -13.31
CA SER A 101 -12.41 -2.99 -13.25
C SER A 101 -13.78 -3.25 -13.90
N SER A 102 -13.79 -3.82 -15.10
CA SER A 102 -15.03 -4.31 -15.72
C SER A 102 -15.33 -5.70 -15.18
N SER A 103 -16.21 -5.78 -14.17
CA SER A 103 -16.82 -7.06 -13.81
C SER A 103 -17.90 -7.36 -14.85
N SER A 104 -17.56 -8.17 -15.86
CA SER A 104 -18.54 -8.79 -16.74
C SER A 104 -19.40 -9.75 -15.91
N TYR A 105 -20.62 -9.33 -15.57
CA TYR A 105 -21.68 -10.22 -15.10
C TYR A 105 -22.55 -10.63 -16.29
#